data_AF-A0A358SVM5-F1
#
_entry.id   AF-A0A358SVM5-F1
#
_cell.length_a   1.000
_cell.length_b   1.000
_cell.length_c   1.000
_cell.angle_alpha   90.00
_cell.angle_beta   90.00
_cell.angle_gamma   90.00
#
_symmetry.space_group_name_H-M   'P 1'
#
loop_
_entity.id
_entity.type
_entity.pdbx_description
1 polymer ?
#
loop_
_entity_poly.entity_id
_entity_poly.type
_entity_poly.pdbx_seq_one_letter_code
_entity_poly.pdbx_strand_id
1 'polypeptide(L)'
;MGAAGPYRITANEVAIGMTLPAAAIEICRQRVGPEYLTRVLALAEVLSPEDAVTAGFLDRVVPAAQLRETAAAGAARLATLDRAAHAASKARLRAPALGAIRAAIEADFPAGRA
;
A
#
# COMPACT_ATOMS: atom_id res chain seq x y z
N MET A 1 -0.71 6.41 7.17
CA MET A 1 -1.52 6.62 8.40
C MET A 1 -3.00 6.68 8.05
N GLY A 2 -3.90 6.25 8.93
CA GLY A 2 -5.35 6.29 8.76
C GLY A 2 -6.09 6.92 9.94
N ALA A 3 -7.40 7.14 9.79
CA ALA A 3 -8.27 7.62 10.85
C ALA A 3 -8.90 6.46 11.62
N ALA A 4 -8.98 6.59 12.95
CA ALA A 4 -9.78 5.71 13.79
C ALA A 4 -11.26 5.88 13.44
N GLY A 5 -12.01 4.79 13.47
CA GLY A 5 -13.45 4.80 13.21
C GLY A 5 -13.91 3.59 12.38
N PRO A 6 -15.18 3.55 11.99
CA PRO A 6 -15.80 2.42 11.29
C PRO A 6 -15.43 2.40 9.79
N TYR A 7 -14.14 2.43 9.48
CA TYR A 7 -13.61 2.34 8.12
C TYR A 7 -13.19 0.91 7.78
N ARG A 8 -13.15 0.60 6.49
CA ARG A 8 -12.80 -0.73 5.97
C ARG A 8 -11.65 -0.60 4.97
N ILE A 9 -10.60 -1.40 5.16
CA ILE A 9 -9.44 -1.49 4.26
C ILE A 9 -9.44 -2.89 3.67
N THR A 10 -9.48 -3.03 2.34
CA THR A 10 -9.55 -4.33 1.66
C THR A 10 -9.13 -4.21 0.19
N ALA A 11 -8.61 -5.30 -0.36
CA ALA A 11 -8.56 -5.56 -1.81
C ALA A 11 -9.74 -6.47 -2.13
N ASN A 12 -10.84 -5.89 -2.63
CA ASN A 12 -12.14 -6.56 -2.72
C ASN A 12 -12.39 -7.26 -4.05
N GLU A 13 -11.43 -7.30 -4.96
CA GLU A 13 -11.58 -7.82 -6.31
C GLU A 13 -12.13 -9.26 -6.30
N VAL A 14 -11.56 -10.16 -5.49
CA VAL A 14 -12.04 -11.56 -5.40
C VAL A 14 -13.48 -11.63 -4.89
N ALA A 15 -13.85 -10.80 -3.93
CA ALA A 15 -15.21 -10.76 -3.39
C ALA A 15 -16.26 -10.32 -4.43
N ILE A 16 -15.84 -9.60 -5.48
CA ILE A 16 -16.70 -9.16 -6.57
C ILE A 16 -16.47 -9.94 -7.88
N GLY A 17 -15.78 -11.08 -7.82
CA GLY A 17 -15.56 -11.97 -8.97
C GLY A 17 -14.46 -11.51 -9.94
N MET A 18 -13.57 -10.62 -9.52
CA MET A 18 -12.41 -10.18 -10.29
C MET A 18 -11.13 -10.85 -9.78
N THR A 19 -10.27 -11.29 -10.69
CA THR A 19 -8.90 -11.67 -10.36
C THR A 19 -8.09 -10.42 -10.06
N LEU A 20 -7.34 -10.39 -8.96
CA LEU A 20 -6.44 -9.28 -8.68
C LEU A 20 -5.41 -9.11 -9.81
N PRO A 21 -5.16 -7.87 -10.27
CA PRO A 21 -4.04 -7.60 -11.17
C PRO A 21 -2.71 -8.02 -10.53
N ALA A 22 -1.80 -8.58 -11.32
CA ALA A 22 -0.45 -8.94 -10.86
C ALA A 22 0.27 -7.71 -10.27
N ALA A 23 0.05 -6.51 -10.84
CA ALA A 23 0.62 -5.28 -10.35
C ALA A 23 0.13 -4.93 -8.92
N ALA A 24 -1.15 -5.20 -8.60
CA ALA A 24 -1.69 -4.97 -7.26
C ALA A 24 -1.05 -5.91 -6.22
N ILE A 25 -0.79 -7.16 -6.61
CA ILE A 25 -0.07 -8.13 -5.77
C ILE A 25 1.34 -7.64 -5.45
N GLU A 26 2.08 -7.16 -6.45
CA GLU A 26 3.44 -6.63 -6.25
C GLU A 26 3.46 -5.35 -5.40
N ILE A 27 2.45 -4.47 -5.55
CA ILE A 27 2.29 -3.30 -4.67
C ILE A 27 2.09 -3.76 -3.22
N CYS A 28 1.23 -4.74 -2.98
CA CYS A 28 0.97 -5.23 -1.62
C CYS A 28 2.19 -5.90 -1.00
N ARG A 29 2.98 -6.67 -1.77
CA ARG A 29 4.23 -7.29 -1.31
C ARG A 29 5.27 -6.30 -0.78
N GLN A 30 5.17 -5.02 -1.13
CA GLN A 30 6.09 -3.98 -0.62
C GLN A 30 5.84 -3.57 0.83
N ARG A 31 4.67 -3.90 1.37
CA ARG A 31 4.14 -3.27 2.58
C ARG A 31 3.43 -4.24 3.49
N VAL A 32 2.65 -5.14 2.91
CA VAL A 32 1.83 -6.10 3.63
C VAL A 32 2.69 -7.27 4.07
N GLY A 33 2.56 -7.65 5.35
CA GLY A 33 3.26 -8.82 5.91
C GLY A 33 2.93 -10.10 5.14
N PRO A 34 3.90 -10.99 4.88
CA PRO A 34 3.67 -12.21 4.11
C PRO A 34 2.55 -13.08 4.68
N GLU A 35 2.36 -13.07 6.00
CA GLU A 35 1.31 -13.78 6.73
C GLU A 35 -0.11 -13.23 6.50
N TYR A 36 -0.24 -12.00 6.00
CA TYR A 36 -1.53 -11.38 5.67
C TYR A 36 -1.89 -11.51 4.20
N LEU A 37 -0.91 -11.71 3.30
CA LEU A 37 -1.12 -11.65 1.84
C LEU A 37 -2.26 -12.55 1.36
N THR A 38 -2.30 -13.81 1.80
CA THR A 38 -3.39 -14.72 1.41
C THR A 38 -4.75 -14.21 1.88
N ARG A 39 -4.84 -13.75 3.13
CA ARG A 39 -6.11 -13.30 3.69
C ARG A 39 -6.63 -12.05 2.97
N VAL A 40 -5.75 -11.08 2.74
CA VAL A 40 -6.18 -9.78 2.18
C VAL A 40 -6.32 -9.79 0.66
N LEU A 41 -5.52 -10.58 -0.06
CA LEU A 41 -5.54 -10.61 -1.52
C LEU A 41 -6.39 -11.76 -2.08
N ALA A 42 -6.24 -12.98 -1.55
CA ALA A 42 -6.95 -14.13 -2.09
C ALA A 42 -8.34 -14.32 -1.45
N LEU A 43 -8.51 -13.92 -0.19
CA LEU A 43 -9.77 -14.06 0.54
C LEU A 43 -10.54 -12.75 0.71
N ALA A 44 -10.03 -11.65 0.14
CA ALA A 44 -10.63 -10.31 0.21
C ALA A 44 -10.99 -9.90 1.65
N GLU A 45 -10.15 -10.27 2.63
CA GLU A 45 -10.38 -9.93 4.02
C GLU A 45 -10.54 -8.41 4.19
N VAL A 46 -11.51 -8.03 5.02
CA VAL A 46 -11.78 -6.65 5.38
C VAL A 46 -11.13 -6.36 6.71
N LEU A 47 -10.21 -5.40 6.74
CA LEU A 47 -9.50 -4.98 7.93
C LEU A 47 -10.08 -3.69 8.51
N SER A 48 -10.08 -3.60 9.84
CA SER A 48 -10.21 -2.35 10.57
C SER A 48 -8.97 -1.46 10.34
N PRO A 49 -9.02 -0.14 10.63
CA PRO A 49 -7.82 0.70 10.59
C PRO A 49 -6.66 0.15 11.44
N GLU A 50 -6.97 -0.41 12.61
CA GLU A 50 -6.00 -0.97 13.55
C GLU A 50 -5.36 -2.24 12.98
N ASP A 51 -6.17 -3.17 12.47
CA ASP A 51 -5.65 -4.39 11.84
C ASP A 51 -4.87 -4.08 10.56
N ALA A 52 -5.26 -3.03 9.83
CA ALA A 52 -4.54 -2.55 8.65
C ALA A 52 -3.16 -1.98 8.99
N VAL A 53 -2.92 -1.52 10.23
CA VAL A 53 -1.57 -1.20 10.71
C VAL A 53 -0.77 -2.47 10.91
N THR A 54 -1.33 -3.45 11.62
CA THR A 54 -0.67 -4.74 11.87
C THR A 54 -0.34 -5.46 10.55
N ALA A 55 -1.25 -5.43 9.59
CA ALA A 55 -1.08 -6.03 8.28
C ALA A 55 -0.06 -5.28 7.40
N GLY A 56 0.19 -3.99 7.64
CA GLY A 56 1.18 -3.18 6.92
C GLY A 56 0.62 -2.20 5.86
N PHE A 57 -0.71 -2.15 5.67
CA PHE A 57 -1.38 -1.18 4.81
C PHE A 57 -1.23 0.26 5.32
N LEU A 58 -1.27 0.45 6.64
CA LEU A 58 -1.13 1.75 7.29
C LEU A 58 0.09 1.77 8.20
N ASP A 59 0.77 2.92 8.33
CA ASP A 59 1.89 3.05 9.27
C ASP A 59 1.42 3.28 10.72
N ARG A 60 0.21 3.86 10.89
CA ARG A 60 -0.44 4.14 12.18
C ARG A 60 -1.88 4.58 11.99
N VAL A 61 -2.67 4.52 13.06
CA VAL A 61 -4.01 5.11 13.18
C VAL A 61 -3.97 6.32 14.13
N VAL A 62 -4.77 7.35 13.84
CA VAL A 62 -4.94 8.55 14.67
C VAL A 62 -6.42 8.91 14.80
N PRO A 63 -6.84 9.69 15.81
CA PRO A 63 -8.21 10.19 15.87
C PRO A 63 -8.61 10.91 14.58
N ALA A 64 -9.82 10.68 14.08
CA ALA A 64 -10.27 11.22 12.79
C ALA A 64 -10.10 12.75 12.70
N ALA A 65 -10.43 13.48 13.77
CA ALA A 65 -10.28 14.93 13.85
C ALA A 65 -8.82 15.41 13.71
N GLN A 66 -7.84 14.57 14.06
CA GLN A 66 -6.41 14.92 14.05
C GLN A 66 -5.70 14.46 12.77
N LEU A 67 -6.37 13.73 11.87
CA LEU A 67 -5.72 13.12 10.70
C LEU A 67 -4.96 14.15 9.86
N ARG A 68 -5.61 15.26 9.52
CA ARG A 68 -5.03 16.31 8.66
C ARG A 68 -3.83 16.99 9.31
N GLU A 69 -3.98 17.40 10.57
CA GLU A 69 -2.90 18.03 11.33
C GLU A 69 -1.69 17.09 11.47
N THR A 70 -1.96 15.83 11.83
CA THR A 70 -0.93 14.82 12.04
C THR A 70 -0.20 14.45 10.74
N ALA A 71 -0.93 14.42 9.62
CA ALA A 71 -0.34 14.23 8.29
C ALA A 71 0.54 15.44 7.89
N ALA A 72 0.06 16.67 8.12
CA ALA A 72 0.81 17.89 7.83
C ALA A 72 2.11 17.97 8.67
N ALA A 73 2.03 17.68 9.97
CA ALA A 73 3.20 17.61 10.84
C ALA A 73 4.20 16.54 10.38
N GLY A 74 3.70 15.37 9.94
CA GLY A 74 4.53 14.32 9.34
C GLY A 74 5.26 14.78 8.08
N ALA A 75 4.56 15.48 7.18
CA ALA A 75 5.14 16.05 5.97
C ALA A 75 6.19 17.11 6.29
N ALA A 76 5.91 18.03 7.22
CA ALA A 76 6.86 19.05 7.67
C ALA A 76 8.14 18.43 8.24
N ARG A 77 8.01 17.37 9.06
CA ARG A 77 9.15 16.61 9.58
C ARG A 77 9.96 15.93 8.48
N LEU A 78 9.31 15.32 7.49
CA LEU A 78 10.01 14.68 6.37
C LEU A 78 10.71 15.70 5.45
N ALA A 79 10.18 16.93 5.38
CA ALA A 79 10.75 18.00 4.57
C ALA A 79 12.08 18.56 5.13
N THR A 80 12.42 18.26 6.39
CA THR A 80 13.71 18.64 6.98
C THR A 80 14.86 17.70 6.61
N LEU A 81 14.55 16.56 5.99
CA LEU A 81 15.57 15.60 5.53
C LEU A 81 16.32 16.14 4.31
N ASP A 82 17.58 15.74 4.16
CA ASP A 82 18.32 16.01 2.93
C ASP A 82 17.62 15.37 1.72
N ARG A 83 17.31 16.20 0.72
CA ARG A 83 16.49 15.79 -0.42
C ARG A 83 17.21 14.80 -1.32
N ALA A 84 18.52 14.98 -1.53
CA ALA A 84 19.31 14.15 -2.42
C ALA A 84 19.52 12.74 -1.81
N ALA A 85 19.92 12.68 -0.54
CA ALA A 85 20.11 11.44 0.21
C ALA A 85 18.80 10.66 0.35
N HIS A 86 17.67 11.34 0.63
CA HIS A 86 16.36 10.70 0.68
C HIS A 86 15.96 10.11 -0.67
N ALA A 87 16.12 10.87 -1.75
CA ALA A 87 15.79 10.41 -3.10
C ALA A 87 16.62 9.19 -3.50
N ALA A 88 17.95 9.25 -3.31
CA ALA A 88 18.86 8.15 -3.62
C ALA A 88 18.55 6.90 -2.78
N SER A 89 18.31 7.06 -1.47
CA SER A 89 17.99 5.95 -0.57
C SER A 89 16.66 5.29 -0.93
N LYS A 90 15.62 6.09 -1.20
CA LYS A 90 14.30 5.60 -1.62
C LYS A 90 14.36 4.87 -2.96
N ALA A 91 15.10 5.41 -3.92
CA ALA A 91 15.27 4.78 -5.23
C ALA A 91 15.94 3.41 -5.09
N ARG A 92 17.02 3.30 -4.32
CA ARG A 92 17.69 2.02 -4.05
C ARG A 92 16.78 1.02 -3.34
N LEU A 93 16.11 1.46 -2.28
CA LEU A 93 15.19 0.61 -1.51
C LEU A 93 14.05 0.07 -2.38
N ARG A 94 13.50 0.89 -3.27
CA ARG A 94 12.35 0.52 -4.11
C ARG A 94 12.72 -0.07 -5.47
N ALA A 95 14.00 -0.15 -5.83
CA ALA A 95 14.40 -0.62 -7.16
C ALA A 95 13.87 -2.03 -7.50
N PRO A 96 13.97 -3.05 -6.61
CA PRO A 96 13.42 -4.38 -6.89
C PRO A 96 11.91 -4.35 -7.08
N ALA A 97 11.22 -3.63 -6.19
CA ALA A 97 9.78 -3.41 -6.24
C ALA A 97 9.30 -2.82 -7.56
N LEU A 98 9.95 -1.74 -7.99
CA LEU A 98 9.59 -0.99 -9.19
C LEU A 98 9.83 -1.84 -10.44
N GLY A 99 10.85 -2.70 -10.44
CA GLY A 99 11.07 -3.69 -11.50
C GLY A 99 9.93 -4.70 -11.57
N ALA A 100 9.57 -5.31 -10.43
CA ALA A 100 8.48 -6.28 -10.36
C ALA A 100 7.12 -5.69 -10.74
N ILE A 101 6.79 -4.50 -10.23
CA ILE A 101 5.55 -3.79 -10.57
C ILE A 101 5.50 -3.47 -12.06
N ARG A 102 6.60 -3.00 -12.68
CA ARG A 102 6.63 -2.73 -14.13
C ARG A 102 6.37 -3.99 -14.94
N ALA A 103 7.06 -5.09 -14.64
CA ALA A 103 6.84 -6.35 -15.33
C ALA A 103 5.39 -6.85 -15.16
N ALA A 104 4.82 -6.68 -13.97
CA ALA A 104 3.44 -7.05 -13.68
C ALA A 104 2.42 -6.18 -14.43
N ILE A 105 2.66 -4.86 -14.57
CA ILE A 105 1.82 -3.97 -15.39
C ILE A 105 1.81 -4.43 -16.86
N GLU A 106 2.97 -4.76 -17.43
CA GLU A 106 3.05 -5.26 -18.82
C GLU A 106 2.33 -6.61 -18.98
N ALA A 107 2.33 -7.45 -17.95
CA ALA A 107 1.62 -8.72 -17.95
C ALA A 107 0.10 -8.57 -17.81
N ASP A 108 -0.37 -7.60 -17.00
CA ASP A 108 -1.79 -7.28 -16.83
C ASP A 108 -2.37 -6.59 -18.07
N PHE A 109 -1.57 -5.78 -18.76
CA PHE A 109 -1.95 -5.01 -19.95
C PHE A 109 -1.02 -5.31 -21.15
N PRO A 110 -1.01 -6.56 -21.65
CA PRO A 110 -0.18 -6.89 -22.80
C PRO A 110 -0.61 -6.02 -23.98
N ALA A 111 0.35 -5.38 -24.67
CA ALA A 111 0.10 -4.59 -25.86
C ALA A 111 -0.61 -5.46 -26.92
N GLY A 112 -1.94 -5.33 -27.03
CA GLY A 112 -2.72 -6.15 -27.97
C GLY A 112 -4.14 -6.54 -27.55
N ARG A 113 -4.93 -5.63 -26.97
CA ARG A 113 -6.39 -5.70 -27.11
C ARG A 113 -6.87 -4.50 -27.94
N ALA A 114 -6.84 -4.69 -29.25
CA ALA A 114 -7.66 -3.96 -30.21
C ALA A 114 -9.08 -4.54 -30.20
#